data_AF-A0A552WZX4-F1
#
_entry.id   AF-A0A552WZX4-F1
#
_cell.length_a   1.000
_cell.length_b   1.000
_cell.length_c   1.000
_cell.angle_alpha   90.00
_cell.angle_beta   90.00
_cell.angle_gamma   90.00
#
_symmetry.space_group_name_H-M   'P 1'
#
loop_
_entity.id
_entity.type
_entity.pdbx_description
1 polymer ?
#
loop_
_entity_poly.entity_id
_entity_poly.type
_entity_poly.pdbx_seq_one_letter_code
_entity_poly.pdbx_strand_id
1 'polypeptide(L)'
;MATAKSFGHAVLLGFHGCLLYFMSVSPVHANAEQMARQCLNDFEMFQIYYDRRDDQHRELRTEERQILTRHERMQRDGERLLAEIEALIPCVNRDRACRAQYDEKIEMAERHQSREQALRNEAINLRSRIQEFNNAGGALQERREKAIDACQRPVMFYVLSADVWRKVCRDYHIRPDFFEARIGLPFPCE
;
A
#
# COMPACT_ATOMS: atom_id res chain seq x y z
N MET A 1 -47.45 -18.68 81.71
CA MET A 1 -48.51 -18.08 80.88
C MET A 1 -48.16 -18.35 79.43
N ALA A 2 -49.00 -19.12 78.76
CA ALA A 2 -48.91 -19.42 77.33
C ALA A 2 -49.88 -18.51 76.57
N THR A 3 -49.47 -18.01 75.42
CA THR A 3 -50.39 -17.57 74.37
C THR A 3 -49.82 -17.95 73.00
N ALA A 4 -50.56 -18.85 72.35
CA ALA A 4 -50.39 -19.26 70.96
C ALA A 4 -51.21 -18.37 70.02
N LYS A 5 -50.82 -18.39 68.74
CA LYS A 5 -51.57 -18.12 67.46
C LYS A 5 -50.64 -17.34 66.51
N SER A 6 -50.48 -17.63 65.22
CA SER A 6 -51.03 -18.64 64.33
C SER A 6 -50.21 -18.64 63.03
N PHE A 7 -50.05 -19.82 62.43
CA PHE A 7 -49.60 -20.01 61.04
C PHE A 7 -50.65 -19.51 60.04
N GLY A 8 -50.23 -18.97 58.88
CA GLY A 8 -51.12 -18.70 57.75
C GLY A 8 -50.49 -17.91 56.58
N HIS A 9 -50.04 -18.65 55.56
CA HIS A 9 -49.93 -18.29 54.14
C HIS A 9 -49.19 -17.02 53.68
N ALA A 10 -47.96 -17.21 53.17
CA ALA A 10 -47.44 -16.47 52.01
C ALA A 10 -46.36 -17.30 51.29
N VAL A 11 -46.78 -18.41 50.68
CA VAL A 11 -46.06 -19.04 49.57
C VAL A 11 -46.67 -18.48 48.29
N LEU A 12 -45.82 -18.17 47.31
CA LEU A 12 -46.10 -17.67 45.95
C LEU A 12 -46.26 -16.16 45.82
N LEU A 13 -45.13 -15.47 45.53
CA LEU A 13 -44.96 -14.49 44.44
C LEU A 13 -43.58 -13.79 44.55
N GLY A 14 -42.51 -14.59 44.66
CA GLY A 14 -41.12 -14.07 44.74
C GLY A 14 -40.18 -14.63 43.68
N PHE A 15 -40.70 -15.30 42.65
CA PHE A 15 -39.92 -16.00 41.62
C PHE A 15 -40.24 -15.53 40.19
N HIS A 16 -40.61 -14.25 40.02
CA HIS A 16 -40.80 -13.64 38.68
C HIS A 16 -39.91 -12.42 38.40
N GLY A 17 -38.94 -12.12 39.27
CA GLY A 17 -38.01 -11.00 39.08
C GLY A 17 -36.69 -11.33 38.37
N CYS A 18 -36.47 -12.56 37.90
CA CYS A 18 -35.18 -13.02 37.33
C CYS A 18 -35.24 -13.44 35.86
N LEU A 19 -36.30 -13.09 35.12
CA LEU A 19 -36.43 -13.41 33.69
C LEU A 19 -36.52 -12.17 32.77
N LEU A 20 -36.22 -10.97 33.29
CA LEU A 20 -36.09 -9.75 32.48
C LEU A 20 -34.64 -9.23 32.41
N TYR A 21 -33.65 -10.11 32.56
CA TYR A 21 -32.23 -9.76 32.45
C TYR A 21 -31.58 -10.28 31.16
N PHE A 22 -32.36 -10.43 30.08
CA PHE A 22 -31.88 -10.93 28.78
C PHE A 22 -32.30 -10.06 27.57
N MET A 23 -32.60 -8.78 27.78
CA MET A 23 -32.87 -7.82 26.69
C MET A 23 -31.96 -6.59 26.74
N SER A 24 -30.85 -6.62 27.48
CA SER A 24 -29.77 -5.67 27.29
C SER A 24 -28.63 -6.38 26.57
N VAL A 25 -28.37 -5.93 25.35
CA VAL A 25 -27.11 -6.18 24.63
C VAL A 25 -25.98 -5.99 25.62
N SER A 26 -25.33 -7.07 26.05
CA SER A 26 -24.31 -6.99 27.10
C SER A 26 -23.19 -6.04 26.65
N PRO A 27 -22.63 -5.20 27.53
CA PRO A 27 -21.57 -4.24 27.16
C PRO A 27 -20.35 -4.91 26.49
N VAL A 28 -20.17 -6.22 26.72
CA VAL A 28 -19.19 -7.08 26.02
C VAL A 28 -19.44 -7.17 24.51
N HIS A 29 -20.70 -7.28 24.07
CA HIS A 29 -21.06 -7.36 22.64
C HIS A 29 -20.89 -6.02 21.92
N ALA A 30 -21.27 -4.92 22.57
CA ALA A 30 -21.06 -3.57 22.02
C ALA A 30 -19.58 -3.26 21.84
N ASN A 31 -18.75 -3.67 22.81
CA ASN A 31 -17.29 -3.55 22.74
C ASN A 31 -16.71 -4.44 21.61
N ALA A 32 -17.21 -5.66 21.45
CA ALA A 32 -16.75 -6.57 20.39
C ALA A 32 -17.14 -6.08 18.98
N GLU A 33 -18.36 -5.56 18.76
CA GLU A 33 -18.76 -4.97 17.47
C GLU A 33 -17.87 -3.76 17.12
N GLN A 34 -17.57 -2.91 18.10
CA GLN A 34 -16.67 -1.78 17.92
C GLN A 34 -15.24 -2.22 17.57
N MET A 35 -14.71 -3.27 18.22
CA MET A 35 -13.41 -3.84 17.86
C MET A 35 -13.41 -4.40 16.44
N ALA A 36 -14.49 -5.06 15.99
CA ALA A 36 -14.59 -5.59 14.63
C ALA A 36 -14.58 -4.47 13.59
N ARG A 37 -15.33 -3.39 13.82
CA ARG A 37 -15.29 -2.18 12.99
C ARG A 37 -13.90 -1.57 12.94
N GLN A 38 -13.21 -1.51 14.09
CA GLN A 38 -11.85 -0.97 14.15
C GLN A 38 -10.87 -1.82 13.33
N CYS A 39 -10.94 -3.16 13.44
CA CYS A 39 -10.11 -4.05 12.61
C CYS A 39 -10.37 -3.85 11.11
N LEU A 40 -11.62 -3.93 10.66
CA LEU A 40 -11.91 -3.79 9.23
C LEU A 40 -11.53 -2.39 8.71
N ASN A 41 -11.75 -1.35 9.51
CA ASN A 41 -11.32 0.01 9.16
C ASN A 41 -9.80 0.13 9.05
N ASP A 42 -9.05 -0.32 10.05
CA ASP A 42 -7.58 -0.25 10.02
C ASP A 42 -7.02 -1.10 8.86
N PHE A 43 -7.65 -2.25 8.57
CA PHE A 43 -7.23 -3.13 7.49
C PHE A 43 -7.58 -2.60 6.09
N GLU A 44 -8.77 -2.04 5.89
CA GLU A 44 -9.15 -1.40 4.64
C GLU A 44 -8.24 -0.23 4.33
N MET A 45 -7.96 0.62 5.33
CA MET A 45 -6.99 1.70 5.16
C MET A 45 -5.62 1.15 4.78
N PHE A 46 -5.14 0.09 5.46
CA PHE A 46 -3.88 -0.57 5.09
C PHE A 46 -3.88 -1.08 3.64
N GLN A 47 -4.96 -1.72 3.17
CA GLN A 47 -5.08 -2.19 1.79
C GLN A 47 -5.03 -1.02 0.79
N ILE A 48 -5.76 0.07 1.05
CA ILE A 48 -5.76 1.27 0.19
C ILE A 48 -4.34 1.85 0.07
N TYR A 49 -3.63 1.97 1.20
CA TYR A 49 -2.24 2.46 1.18
C TYR A 49 -1.30 1.49 0.48
N TYR A 50 -1.49 0.18 0.67
CA TYR A 50 -0.70 -0.84 0.01
C TYR A 50 -0.87 -0.76 -1.52
N ASP A 51 -2.11 -0.72 -2.00
CA ASP A 51 -2.42 -0.68 -3.43
C ASP A 51 -1.84 0.57 -4.08
N ARG A 52 -2.05 1.74 -3.46
CA ARG A 52 -1.47 3.01 -3.93
C ARG A 52 0.05 2.95 -3.99
N ARG A 53 0.69 2.32 -3.00
CA ARG A 53 2.15 2.14 -2.99
C ARG A 53 2.60 1.23 -4.14
N ASP A 54 1.91 0.12 -4.37
CA ASP A 54 2.25 -0.79 -5.47
C ASP A 54 2.08 -0.10 -6.84
N ASP A 55 1.05 0.72 -7.02
CA ASP A 55 0.87 1.54 -8.23
C ASP A 55 2.04 2.49 -8.44
N GLN A 56 2.38 3.29 -7.44
CA GLN A 56 3.50 4.23 -7.52
C GLN A 56 4.83 3.53 -7.79
N HIS A 57 5.04 2.36 -7.19
CA HIS A 57 6.23 1.57 -7.43
C HIS A 57 6.29 1.02 -8.87
N ARG A 58 5.14 0.61 -9.44
CA ARG A 58 5.04 0.21 -10.85
C ARG A 58 5.33 1.36 -11.81
N GLU A 59 4.84 2.56 -11.49
CA GLU A 59 5.11 3.79 -12.26
C GLU A 59 6.61 4.11 -12.25
N LEU A 60 7.23 4.15 -11.06
CA LEU A 60 8.67 4.45 -10.92
C LEU A 60 9.56 3.45 -11.68
N ARG A 61 9.24 2.15 -11.62
CA ARG A 61 9.96 1.13 -12.41
C ARG A 61 9.77 1.31 -13.92
N THR A 62 8.64 1.85 -14.33
CA THR A 62 8.37 2.13 -15.74
C THR A 62 9.14 3.35 -16.21
N GLU A 63 9.18 4.43 -15.41
CA GLU A 63 10.05 5.59 -15.65
C GLU A 63 11.52 5.17 -15.73
N GLU A 64 11.99 4.30 -14.83
CA GLU A 64 13.37 3.81 -14.81
C GLU A 64 13.73 3.09 -16.11
N ARG A 65 12.88 2.15 -16.56
CA ARG A 65 13.08 1.45 -17.83
C ARG A 65 13.11 2.39 -19.03
N GLN A 66 12.28 3.43 -19.03
CA GLN A 66 12.28 4.43 -20.10
C GLN A 66 13.56 5.26 -20.11
N ILE A 67 14.09 5.64 -18.94
CA ILE A 67 15.37 6.37 -18.84
C ILE A 67 16.52 5.48 -19.33
N LEU A 68 16.58 4.23 -18.89
CA LEU A 68 17.62 3.29 -19.33
C LEU A 68 17.59 3.07 -20.85
N THR A 69 16.38 2.88 -21.42
CA THR A 69 16.22 2.73 -22.87
C THR A 69 16.69 3.98 -23.63
N ARG A 70 16.37 5.19 -23.12
CA ARG A 70 16.85 6.45 -23.71
C ARG A 70 18.37 6.57 -23.62
N HIS A 71 18.95 6.19 -22.50
CA HIS A 71 20.39 6.21 -22.28
C HIS A 71 21.13 5.28 -23.25
N GLU A 72 20.67 4.04 -23.41
CA GLU A 72 21.27 3.08 -24.37
C GLU A 72 21.22 3.58 -25.81
N ARG A 73 20.08 4.17 -26.23
CA ARG A 73 19.97 4.75 -27.58
C ARG A 73 20.96 5.88 -27.77
N MET A 74 21.06 6.78 -26.78
CA MET A 74 22.03 7.86 -26.82
C MET A 74 23.46 7.32 -26.90
N GLN A 75 23.84 6.32 -26.11
CA GLN A 75 25.19 5.76 -26.21
C GLN A 75 25.53 5.28 -27.62
N ARG A 76 24.60 4.56 -28.28
CA ARG A 76 24.79 4.10 -29.67
C ARG A 76 24.88 5.26 -30.66
N ASP A 77 24.05 6.28 -30.50
CA ASP A 77 24.07 7.47 -31.35
C ASP A 77 25.39 8.24 -31.18
N GLY A 78 25.91 8.32 -29.95
CA GLY A 78 27.21 8.90 -29.63
C GLY A 78 28.37 8.15 -30.27
N GLU A 79 28.41 6.82 -30.16
CA GLU A 79 29.41 5.96 -30.82
C GLU A 79 29.39 6.13 -32.35
N ARG A 80 28.17 6.19 -32.93
CA ARG A 80 28.01 6.44 -34.36
C ARG A 80 28.53 7.81 -34.77
N LEU A 81 28.23 8.86 -34.01
CA LEU A 81 28.72 10.22 -34.29
C LEU A 81 30.24 10.28 -34.25
N LEU A 82 30.88 9.62 -33.29
CA LEU A 82 32.34 9.54 -33.21
C LEU A 82 32.95 8.85 -34.44
N ALA A 83 32.38 7.72 -34.87
CA ALA A 83 32.83 7.04 -36.08
C ALA A 83 32.65 7.89 -37.35
N GLU A 84 31.55 8.65 -37.46
CA GLU A 84 31.31 9.58 -38.56
C GLU A 84 32.32 10.75 -38.55
N ILE A 85 32.67 11.28 -37.38
CA ILE A 85 33.71 12.31 -37.23
C ILE A 85 35.08 11.77 -37.65
N GLU A 86 35.47 10.59 -37.17
CA GLU A 86 36.74 9.95 -37.51
C GLU A 86 36.91 9.72 -39.02
N ALA A 87 35.83 9.35 -39.70
CA ALA A 87 35.81 9.16 -41.15
C ALA A 87 36.04 10.47 -41.93
N LEU A 88 35.73 11.63 -41.33
CA LEU A 88 35.88 12.94 -41.96
C LEU A 88 37.28 13.56 -41.74
N ILE A 89 38.04 13.12 -40.72
CA ILE A 89 39.39 13.64 -40.40
C ILE A 89 40.32 13.67 -41.64
N PRO A 90 40.39 12.62 -42.49
CA PRO A 90 41.27 12.63 -43.65
C PRO A 90 40.92 13.68 -44.72
N CYS A 91 39.65 14.11 -44.83
CA CYS A 91 39.21 15.07 -45.86
C CYS A 91 39.18 16.53 -45.39
N VAL A 92 39.20 16.79 -44.07
CA VAL A 92 39.11 18.13 -43.46
C VAL A 92 40.19 19.09 -43.98
N ASN A 93 41.42 18.62 -44.21
CA ASN A 93 42.51 19.50 -44.66
C ASN A 93 42.44 19.84 -46.16
N ARG A 94 41.59 19.15 -46.94
CA ARG A 94 41.60 19.22 -48.41
C ARG A 94 40.35 19.87 -48.99
N ASP A 95 39.20 19.78 -48.31
CA ASP A 95 37.92 20.19 -48.86
C ASP A 95 37.14 21.10 -47.88
N ARG A 96 36.64 22.23 -48.38
CA ARG A 96 35.82 23.18 -47.61
C ARG A 96 34.44 22.60 -47.27
N ALA A 97 33.87 21.79 -48.16
CA ALA A 97 32.60 21.10 -47.90
C ALA A 97 32.75 20.02 -46.83
N CYS A 98 33.85 19.27 -46.84
CA CYS A 98 34.16 18.30 -45.77
C CYS A 98 34.39 19.00 -44.41
N ARG A 99 35.03 20.17 -44.38
CA ARG A 99 35.16 20.98 -43.15
C ARG A 99 33.81 21.37 -42.56
N ALA A 100 32.89 21.87 -43.38
CA ALA A 100 31.56 22.23 -42.91
C ALA A 100 30.81 21.02 -42.33
N GLN A 101 30.92 19.84 -42.96
CA GLN A 101 30.34 18.60 -42.43
C GLN A 101 30.99 18.15 -41.11
N TYR A 102 32.32 18.28 -41.00
CA TYR A 102 33.05 17.97 -39.77
C TYR A 102 32.62 18.87 -38.61
N ASP A 103 32.54 20.18 -38.83
CA ASP A 103 32.12 21.16 -37.82
C ASP A 103 30.67 20.88 -37.36
N GLU A 104 29.76 20.56 -38.30
CA GLU A 104 28.38 20.19 -38.00
C GLU A 104 28.31 18.92 -37.13
N LYS A 105 29.15 17.91 -37.42
CA LYS A 105 29.20 16.65 -36.66
C LYS A 105 29.78 16.86 -35.26
N ILE A 106 30.77 17.73 -35.10
CA ILE A 106 31.26 18.14 -33.78
C ILE A 106 30.16 18.82 -32.98
N GLU A 107 29.45 19.79 -33.56
CA GLU A 107 28.35 20.47 -32.87
C GLU A 107 27.23 19.48 -32.47
N MET A 108 26.94 18.50 -33.33
CA MET A 108 26.04 17.39 -32.99
C MET A 108 26.55 16.55 -31.81
N ALA A 109 27.84 16.22 -31.77
CA ALA A 109 28.45 15.45 -30.69
C ALA A 109 28.41 16.23 -29.35
N GLU A 110 28.69 17.53 -29.35
CA GLU A 110 28.59 18.38 -28.16
C GLU A 110 27.16 18.45 -27.61
N ARG A 111 26.17 18.65 -28.50
CA ARG A 111 24.74 18.61 -28.12
C ARG A 111 24.35 17.24 -27.58
N HIS A 112 24.88 16.18 -28.16
CA HIS A 112 24.64 14.82 -27.71
C HIS A 112 25.21 14.58 -26.30
N GLN A 113 26.45 15.00 -26.05
CA GLN A 113 27.09 14.92 -24.73
C GLN A 113 26.30 15.71 -23.67
N SER A 114 25.83 16.92 -24.00
CA SER A 114 24.99 17.73 -23.10
C SER A 114 23.68 17.02 -22.74
N ARG A 115 23.02 16.40 -23.73
CA ARG A 115 21.79 15.62 -23.50
C ARG A 115 22.05 14.36 -22.68
N GLU A 116 23.21 13.70 -22.86
CA GLU A 116 23.57 12.52 -22.07
C GLU A 116 23.76 12.90 -20.60
N GLN A 117 24.42 14.04 -20.34
CA GLN A 117 24.55 14.60 -19.00
C GLN A 117 23.17 14.88 -18.36
N ALA A 118 22.24 15.44 -19.13
CA ALA A 118 20.87 15.68 -18.67
C ALA A 118 20.14 14.38 -18.30
N LEU A 119 20.23 13.34 -19.14
CA LEU A 119 19.65 12.02 -18.83
C LEU A 119 20.28 11.37 -17.59
N ARG A 120 21.59 11.53 -17.38
CA ARG A 120 22.26 11.05 -16.17
C ARG A 120 21.69 11.75 -14.93
N ASN A 121 21.45 13.06 -15.00
CA ASN A 121 20.83 13.81 -13.91
C ASN A 121 19.38 13.37 -13.66
N GLU A 122 18.60 13.13 -14.72
CA GLU A 122 17.24 12.54 -14.61
C GLU A 122 17.28 11.18 -13.90
N ALA A 123 18.24 10.31 -14.26
CA ALA A 123 18.40 9.00 -13.65
C ALA A 123 18.76 9.09 -12.16
N ILE A 124 19.65 10.03 -11.79
CA ILE A 124 20.02 10.27 -10.38
C ILE A 124 18.80 10.76 -9.59
N ASN A 125 18.04 11.71 -10.14
CA ASN A 125 16.84 12.23 -9.51
C ASN A 125 15.80 11.11 -9.30
N LEU A 126 15.55 10.30 -10.34
CA LEU A 126 14.64 9.17 -10.23
C LEU A 126 15.07 8.17 -9.14
N ARG A 127 16.36 7.85 -9.05
CA ARG A 127 16.89 6.99 -7.98
C ARG A 127 16.67 7.59 -6.59
N SER A 128 16.83 8.90 -6.43
CA SER A 128 16.51 9.59 -5.17
C SER A 128 15.03 9.42 -4.82
N ARG A 129 14.12 9.67 -5.78
CA ARG A 129 12.67 9.48 -5.59
C ARG A 129 12.31 8.04 -5.21
N ILE A 130 12.94 7.05 -5.84
CA ILE A 130 12.76 5.63 -5.51
C ILE A 130 13.24 5.35 -4.08
N GLN A 131 14.39 5.91 -3.69
CA GLN A 131 14.93 5.73 -2.34
C GLN A 131 14.05 6.38 -1.27
N GLU A 132 13.60 7.60 -1.50
CA GLU A 132 12.67 8.33 -0.63
C GLU A 132 11.36 7.55 -0.48
N PHE A 133 10.84 7.03 -1.59
CA PHE A 133 9.66 6.19 -1.61
C PHE A 133 9.84 4.89 -0.80
N ASN A 134 11.00 4.24 -0.92
CA ASN A 134 11.34 3.05 -0.14
C ASN A 134 11.46 3.37 1.36
N ASN A 135 12.08 4.51 1.71
CA ASN A 135 12.20 4.98 3.08
C ASN A 135 10.82 5.31 3.69
N ALA A 136 9.92 5.90 2.91
CA ALA A 136 8.53 6.14 3.30
C ALA A 136 7.74 4.84 3.54
N GLY A 137 8.23 3.70 3.02
CA GLY A 137 7.67 2.37 3.26
C GLY A 137 7.64 1.96 4.73
N GLY A 138 8.44 2.58 5.61
CA GLY A 138 8.39 2.35 7.06
C GLY A 138 7.03 2.67 7.69
N ALA A 139 6.35 3.71 7.20
CA ALA A 139 5.00 4.07 7.69
C ALA A 139 3.93 3.05 7.25
N LEU A 140 4.13 2.36 6.13
CA LEU A 140 3.23 1.27 5.73
C LEU A 140 3.44 0.03 6.60
N GLN A 141 4.68 -0.23 7.03
CA GLN A 141 4.97 -1.34 7.93
C GLN A 141 4.33 -1.15 9.31
N GLU A 142 4.40 0.07 9.88
CA GLU A 142 3.70 0.39 11.12
C GLU A 142 2.16 0.25 10.99
N ARG A 143 1.59 0.75 9.87
CA ARG A 143 0.15 0.60 9.58
C ARG A 143 -0.26 -0.86 9.40
N ARG A 144 0.60 -1.66 8.77
CA ARG A 144 0.41 -3.11 8.63
C ARG A 144 0.34 -3.77 10.00
N GLU A 145 1.31 -3.52 10.86
CA GLU A 145 1.36 -4.09 12.22
C GLU A 145 0.12 -3.70 13.02
N LYS A 146 -0.26 -2.42 12.99
CA LYS A 146 -1.49 -1.96 13.65
C LYS A 146 -2.75 -2.64 13.11
N ALA A 147 -2.88 -2.80 11.80
CA ALA A 147 -4.03 -3.48 11.18
C ALA A 147 -4.08 -4.97 11.54
N ILE A 148 -2.91 -5.65 11.55
CA ILE A 148 -2.81 -7.05 11.97
C ILE A 148 -3.19 -7.18 13.45
N ASP A 149 -2.62 -6.36 14.32
CA ASP A 149 -2.88 -6.39 15.76
C ASP A 149 -4.33 -6.07 16.11
N ALA A 150 -4.98 -5.18 15.36
CA ALA A 150 -6.39 -4.88 15.53
C ALA A 150 -7.25 -6.10 15.20
N CYS A 151 -6.87 -6.87 14.17
CA CYS A 151 -7.63 -8.00 13.68
C CYS A 151 -7.33 -9.32 14.40
N GLN A 152 -6.10 -9.57 14.87
CA GLN A 152 -5.71 -10.82 15.52
C GLN A 152 -6.17 -10.95 16.98
N ARG A 153 -6.96 -10.00 17.50
CA ARG A 153 -7.45 -10.05 18.88
C ARG A 153 -8.33 -11.30 19.08
N PRO A 154 -7.98 -12.23 20.00
CA PRO A 154 -8.67 -13.50 20.17
C PRO A 154 -10.17 -13.35 20.42
N VAL A 155 -10.58 -12.28 21.09
CA VAL A 155 -11.97 -12.02 21.46
C VAL A 155 -12.86 -11.81 20.23
N MET A 156 -12.33 -11.39 19.08
CA MET A 156 -13.14 -11.00 17.93
C MET A 156 -13.79 -12.15 17.18
N PHE A 157 -13.04 -13.24 16.94
CA PHE A 157 -13.50 -14.35 16.11
C PHE A 157 -14.34 -15.38 16.88
N TYR A 158 -14.18 -15.45 18.21
CA TYR A 158 -14.90 -16.43 19.05
C TYR A 158 -16.13 -15.86 19.76
N VAL A 159 -16.29 -14.53 19.83
CA VAL A 159 -17.40 -13.88 20.58
C VAL A 159 -18.50 -13.32 19.66
N LEU A 160 -18.15 -12.90 18.44
CA LEU A 160 -19.12 -12.30 17.52
C LEU A 160 -19.88 -13.37 16.72
N SER A 161 -21.20 -13.21 16.61
CA SER A 161 -22.01 -14.06 15.74
C SER A 161 -21.83 -13.68 14.27
N ALA A 162 -22.14 -14.63 13.37
CA ALA A 162 -22.10 -14.41 11.92
C ALA A 162 -22.97 -13.24 11.46
N ASP A 163 -24.09 -12.95 12.15
CA ASP A 163 -24.96 -11.81 11.83
C ASP A 163 -24.29 -10.45 12.14
N VAL A 164 -23.48 -10.38 13.20
CA VAL A 164 -22.73 -9.16 13.54
C VAL A 164 -21.62 -8.92 12.54
N TRP A 165 -20.89 -9.96 12.14
CA TRP A 165 -19.90 -9.86 11.07
C TRP A 165 -20.54 -9.41 9.76
N ARG A 166 -21.64 -10.05 9.31
CA ARG A 166 -22.39 -9.60 8.12
C ARG A 166 -22.83 -8.15 8.21
N LYS A 167 -23.23 -7.66 9.39
CA LYS A 167 -23.59 -6.24 9.59
C LYS A 167 -22.39 -5.32 9.43
N VAL A 168 -21.26 -5.65 10.05
CA VAL A 168 -20.05 -4.82 10.06
C VAL A 168 -19.39 -4.81 8.68
N CYS A 169 -19.34 -5.95 8.00
CA CYS A 169 -18.70 -6.12 6.69
C CYS A 169 -19.36 -5.33 5.56
N ARG A 170 -20.65 -4.95 5.68
CA ARG A 170 -21.35 -4.16 4.64
C ARG A 170 -20.71 -2.82 4.36
N ASP A 171 -19.98 -2.27 5.32
CA ASP A 171 -19.43 -0.93 5.26
C ASP A 171 -17.99 -0.91 4.70
N TYR A 172 -17.39 -2.06 4.37
CA TYR A 172 -15.97 -2.18 4.03
C TYR A 172 -15.73 -2.94 2.72
N HIS A 173 -14.67 -2.57 2.00
CA HIS A 173 -14.25 -3.13 0.71
C HIS A 173 -12.86 -3.75 0.80
N ILE A 174 -12.78 -4.87 1.50
CA ILE A 174 -11.54 -5.63 1.72
C ILE A 174 -11.52 -6.83 0.80
N ARG A 175 -10.38 -7.05 0.14
CA ARG A 175 -10.13 -8.23 -0.68
C ARG A 175 -9.88 -9.44 0.22
N PRO A 176 -10.69 -10.52 0.13
CA PRO A 176 -10.56 -11.68 1.02
C PRO A 176 -9.19 -12.35 0.96
N ASP A 177 -8.67 -12.57 -0.25
CA ASP A 177 -7.35 -13.14 -0.50
C ASP A 177 -6.22 -12.29 0.11
N PHE A 178 -6.35 -10.97 0.05
CA PHE A 178 -5.38 -10.04 0.65
C PHE A 178 -5.45 -10.07 2.19
N PHE A 179 -6.65 -10.18 2.76
CA PHE A 179 -6.85 -10.33 4.19
C PHE A 179 -6.20 -11.60 4.72
N GLU A 180 -6.53 -12.74 4.12
CA GLU A 180 -6.03 -14.05 4.52
C GLU A 180 -4.51 -14.14 4.44
N ALA A 181 -3.92 -13.65 3.35
CA ALA A 181 -2.48 -13.64 3.16
C ALA A 181 -1.71 -12.79 4.18
N ARG A 182 -2.37 -11.82 4.84
CA ARG A 182 -1.71 -10.89 5.79
C ARG A 182 -2.03 -11.19 7.25
N ILE A 183 -3.25 -11.62 7.54
CA ILE A 183 -3.71 -11.92 8.89
C ILE A 183 -3.47 -13.40 9.25
N GLY A 184 -3.49 -14.30 8.26
CA GLY A 184 -3.41 -15.74 8.47
C GLY A 184 -4.71 -16.36 8.99
N LEU A 185 -5.83 -15.64 8.87
CA LEU A 185 -7.16 -16.09 9.28
C LEU A 185 -8.13 -15.89 8.11
N PRO A 186 -9.15 -16.76 7.97
CA PRO A 186 -10.18 -16.61 6.95
C PRO A 186 -10.89 -15.26 7.08
N PHE A 187 -11.27 -14.67 5.94
CA PHE A 187 -11.95 -13.40 5.95
C PHE A 187 -13.36 -13.56 6.58
N PRO A 188 -13.70 -12.83 7.66
CA PRO A 188 -14.92 -13.11 8.44
C PRO A 188 -16.23 -12.67 7.75
N CYS A 189 -16.15 -12.14 6.53
CA CYS A 189 -17.29 -11.59 5.80
C CYS A 189 -17.82 -12.52 4.69
N GLU A 190 -17.23 -13.71 4.52
CA GLU A 190 -17.66 -14.73 3.56
C GLU A 190 -18.67 -15.73 4.15
#